data_AF-A0A3Q0E5T3-F1
#
_entry.id   AF-A0A3Q0E5T3-F1
#
_cell.length_a   1.000
_cell.length_b   1.000
_cell.length_c   1.000
_cell.angle_alpha   90.00
_cell.angle_beta   90.00
_cell.angle_gamma   90.00
#
_symmetry.space_group_name_H-M   'P 1'
#
loop_
_entity.id
_entity.type
_entity.pdbx_description
1 polymer ?
#
loop_
_entity_poly.entity_id
_entity_poly.type
_entity_poly.pdbx_seq_one_letter_code
_entity_poly.pdbx_strand_id
1 'polypeptide(L)'
;MLESLSCECEAVKQQQKMHQEQLEEQLNRSHGQEVNELKNKIEKLKVELDEARLSEKQLKHQVDHQKELLSCKSEELRIKSERVHESMSSEVLTLQIELAEMESMKTTLEEKVNELQYRQEQQELLITNLMRQVDRLKEEKEEREKEAVSYYNALEKARVVNQDLQVQLDQALQQALDPNSKGNSLFAEVEDRRAALERQFISMKVKYQSLKKQNVFNREQMQRMKLQIATLLQIKGSQTEFEQQERLLAMLEQKNGEIKHLLGEIRNLEKFKNLYESVESKPSTSSGALQLALEDNTYYTDLLQMKLDNLNKENESIKGELSIQRMKALFESQRALDIERKLFANERCLQLSESENMKLRAKLDEMKLKYEPEETVEVPVLKKRREVLPMDVTTPKDACASNSTVREEVCRLPPQKEETQSCPNILEDNNLWLGKLVSTNTTVVNLSPPKSLPMDTQLKKEKKCVKLGVPADTETLSERSGNTPNSPRLVPPFFPGNQQASPSLFSRCMNCAICLFICFLSIACSVIPQFHLPAFNFSRTLRKTKMIVRKKDS
;
A
#
# COMPACT_ATOMS: atom_id res chain seq x y z
N MET A 1 -4.23 25.65 5.35
CA MET A 1 -2.79 25.52 5.71
C MET A 1 -2.60 24.52 6.84
N LEU A 2 -3.05 24.82 8.07
CA LEU A 2 -2.96 23.88 9.21
C LEU A 2 -3.56 22.50 8.88
N GLU A 3 -4.69 22.45 8.18
CA GLU A 3 -5.35 21.20 7.76
C GLU A 3 -4.50 20.38 6.76
N SER A 4 -3.74 21.04 5.87
CA SER A 4 -2.79 20.35 4.98
C SER A 4 -1.69 19.70 5.81
N LEU A 5 -1.12 20.47 6.74
CA LEU A 5 -0.06 20.01 7.62
C LEU A 5 -0.52 18.85 8.52
N SER A 6 -1.78 18.84 8.99
CA SER A 6 -2.34 17.69 9.71
C SER A 6 -2.55 16.47 8.81
N CYS A 7 -3.08 16.63 7.59
CA CYS A 7 -3.20 15.53 6.63
C CYS A 7 -1.83 14.94 6.26
N GLU A 8 -0.82 15.78 6.07
CA GLU A 8 0.58 15.37 5.84
C GLU A 8 1.15 14.62 7.06
N CYS A 9 0.93 15.13 8.28
CA CYS A 9 1.33 14.42 9.51
C CYS A 9 0.61 13.08 9.69
N GLU A 10 -0.66 12.97 9.30
CA GLU A 10 -1.42 11.72 9.39
C GLU A 10 -0.99 10.72 8.31
N ALA A 11 -0.72 11.17 7.09
CA ALA A 11 -0.15 10.33 6.03
C ALA A 11 1.23 9.77 6.44
N VAL A 12 2.10 10.60 7.02
CA VAL A 12 3.41 10.15 7.54
C VAL A 12 3.24 9.15 8.69
N LYS A 13 2.30 9.36 9.62
CA LYS A 13 1.99 8.38 10.69
C LYS A 13 1.47 7.05 10.12
N GLN A 14 0.59 7.08 9.12
CA GLN A 14 0.08 5.87 8.46
C GLN A 14 1.20 5.13 7.72
N GLN A 15 2.07 5.85 7.00
CA GLN A 15 3.23 5.28 6.33
C GLN A 15 4.24 4.67 7.34
N GLN A 16 4.50 5.34 8.46
CA GLN A 16 5.37 4.81 9.52
C GLN A 16 4.76 3.54 10.15
N LYS A 17 3.45 3.53 10.41
CA LYS A 17 2.73 2.36 10.95
C LYS A 17 2.79 1.17 9.99
N MET A 18 2.49 1.39 8.71
CA MET A 18 2.62 0.37 7.65
C MET A 18 4.04 -0.20 7.56
N HIS A 19 5.07 0.65 7.65
CA HIS A 19 6.47 0.22 7.61
C HIS A 19 6.89 -0.55 8.88
N GLN A 20 6.33 -0.21 10.04
CA GLN A 20 6.54 -0.97 11.27
C GLN A 20 5.86 -2.34 11.19
N GLU A 21 4.60 -2.40 10.76
CA GLU A 21 3.84 -3.64 10.56
C GLU A 21 4.54 -4.58 9.56
N GLN A 22 5.14 -4.04 8.50
CA GLN A 22 5.95 -4.83 7.55
C GLN A 22 7.23 -5.39 8.17
N LEU A 23 7.94 -4.65 9.04
CA LEU A 23 9.09 -5.19 9.76
C LEU A 23 8.68 -6.26 10.78
N GLU A 24 7.58 -6.05 11.50
CA GLU A 24 7.05 -7.02 12.46
C GLU A 24 6.62 -8.31 11.75
N GLU A 25 5.93 -8.22 10.60
CA GLU A 25 5.65 -9.39 9.76
C GLU A 25 6.93 -10.09 9.28
N GLN A 26 7.94 -9.34 8.81
CA GLN A 26 9.19 -9.93 8.30
C GLN A 26 9.98 -10.63 9.42
N LEU A 27 10.05 -10.02 10.61
CA LEU A 27 10.70 -10.60 11.78
C LEU A 27 9.96 -11.87 12.25
N ASN A 28 8.63 -11.83 12.33
CA ASN A 28 7.81 -12.99 12.67
C ASN A 28 7.96 -14.14 11.65
N ARG A 29 8.09 -13.82 10.36
CA ARG A 29 8.39 -14.81 9.30
C ARG A 29 9.78 -15.44 9.46
N SER A 30 10.82 -14.64 9.72
CA SER A 30 12.19 -15.15 9.96
C SER A 30 12.24 -16.03 11.21
N HIS A 31 11.71 -15.54 12.33
CA HIS A 31 11.68 -16.28 13.59
C HIS A 31 10.87 -17.57 13.48
N GLY A 32 9.73 -17.56 12.78
CA GLY A 32 8.95 -18.76 12.49
C GLY A 32 9.71 -19.79 11.63
N GLN A 33 10.55 -19.35 10.70
CA GLN A 33 11.43 -20.24 9.92
C GLN A 33 12.54 -20.83 10.80
N GLU A 34 13.23 -20.00 11.59
CA GLU A 34 14.28 -20.42 12.53
C GLU A 34 13.77 -21.42 13.57
N VAL A 35 12.60 -21.16 14.17
CA VAL A 35 11.95 -22.06 15.13
C VAL A 35 11.55 -23.38 14.48
N ASN A 36 11.03 -23.37 13.25
CA ASN A 36 10.71 -24.60 12.52
C ASN A 36 11.97 -25.39 12.13
N GLU A 37 13.05 -24.72 11.73
CA GLU A 37 14.35 -25.37 11.51
C GLU A 37 14.89 -26.02 12.78
N LEU A 38 14.84 -25.33 13.93
CA LEU A 38 15.29 -25.87 15.21
C LEU A 38 14.41 -27.04 15.65
N LYS A 39 13.08 -26.95 15.50
CA LYS A 39 12.13 -28.05 15.74
C LYS A 39 12.47 -29.28 14.88
N ASN A 40 12.74 -29.08 13.58
CA ASN A 40 13.14 -30.14 12.66
C ASN A 40 14.49 -30.77 13.02
N LYS A 41 15.47 -29.97 13.47
CA LYS A 41 16.78 -30.46 13.94
C LYS A 41 16.62 -31.28 15.24
N ILE A 42 15.80 -30.81 16.18
CA ILE A 42 15.48 -31.53 17.42
C ILE A 42 14.79 -32.87 17.13
N GLU A 43 13.82 -32.90 16.20
CA GLU A 43 13.11 -34.15 15.90
C GLU A 43 14.01 -35.20 15.24
N LYS A 44 14.92 -34.79 14.34
CA LYS A 44 15.94 -35.68 13.78
C LYS A 44 16.85 -36.28 14.87
N LEU A 45 17.37 -35.42 15.76
CA LEU A 45 18.23 -35.86 16.86
C LEU A 45 17.53 -36.81 17.85
N LYS A 46 16.20 -36.73 18.01
CA LYS A 46 15.43 -37.73 18.77
C LYS A 46 15.40 -39.08 18.07
N VAL A 47 15.14 -39.10 16.75
CA VAL A 47 15.09 -40.33 15.96
C VAL A 47 16.46 -41.02 15.96
N GLU A 48 17.53 -40.26 15.72
CA GLU A 48 18.92 -40.74 15.79
C GLU A 48 19.27 -41.30 17.20
N LEU A 49 18.82 -40.63 18.27
CA LEU A 49 19.00 -41.08 19.65
C LEU A 49 18.25 -42.38 19.96
N ASP A 50 17.01 -42.53 19.49
CA ASP A 50 16.21 -43.74 19.74
C ASP A 50 16.65 -44.92 18.85
N GLU A 51 17.21 -44.67 17.66
CA GLU A 51 17.91 -45.67 16.84
C GLU A 51 19.22 -46.14 17.49
N ALA A 52 20.01 -45.20 18.04
CA ALA A 52 21.21 -45.53 18.82
C ALA A 52 20.86 -46.37 20.07
N ARG A 53 19.78 -46.03 20.79
CA ARG A 53 19.28 -46.82 21.94
C ARG A 53 18.76 -48.20 21.54
N LEU A 54 18.18 -48.35 20.35
CA LEU A 54 17.70 -49.63 19.86
C LEU A 54 18.86 -50.56 19.50
N SER A 55 19.89 -50.04 18.81
CA SER A 55 21.11 -50.78 18.49
C SER A 55 21.95 -51.11 19.74
N GLU A 56 22.04 -50.21 20.72
CA GLU A 56 22.63 -50.49 22.04
C GLU A 56 21.95 -51.69 22.73
N LYS A 57 20.61 -51.71 22.78
CA LYS A 57 19.85 -52.82 23.36
C LYS A 57 20.07 -54.14 22.63
N GLN A 58 20.10 -54.11 21.29
CA GLN A 58 20.35 -55.30 20.47
C GLN A 58 21.75 -55.88 20.71
N LEU A 59 22.79 -55.04 20.71
CA LEU A 59 24.16 -55.45 21.00
C LEU A 59 24.29 -55.99 22.43
N LYS A 60 23.64 -55.34 23.41
CA LYS A 60 23.65 -55.81 24.80
C LYS A 60 23.01 -57.20 24.94
N HIS A 61 21.84 -57.42 24.32
CA HIS A 61 21.19 -58.74 24.32
C HIS A 61 22.07 -59.81 23.67
N GLN A 62 22.79 -59.49 22.58
CA GLN A 62 23.75 -60.42 21.96
C GLN A 62 24.91 -60.77 22.91
N VAL A 63 25.46 -59.79 23.63
CA VAL A 63 26.54 -60.01 24.62
C VAL A 63 26.05 -60.84 25.81
N ASP A 64 24.88 -60.52 26.37
CA ASP A 64 24.32 -61.27 27.51
C ASP A 64 23.99 -62.72 27.12
N HIS A 65 23.44 -62.97 25.92
CA HIS A 65 23.22 -64.32 25.38
C HIS A 65 24.53 -65.11 25.15
N GLN A 66 25.57 -64.48 24.58
CA GLN A 66 26.88 -65.13 24.41
C GLN A 66 27.51 -65.51 25.75
N LYS A 67 27.36 -64.64 26.75
CA LYS A 67 27.84 -64.85 28.13
C LYS A 67 27.11 -65.99 28.82
N GLU A 68 25.80 -66.11 28.63
CA GLU A 68 25.00 -67.23 29.13
C GLU A 68 25.40 -68.56 28.47
N LEU A 69 25.55 -68.58 27.13
CA LEU A 69 26.00 -69.75 26.39
C LEU A 69 27.38 -70.25 26.84
N LEU A 70 28.32 -69.33 27.11
CA LEU A 70 29.63 -69.65 27.69
C LEU A 70 29.51 -70.22 29.10
N SER A 71 28.60 -69.68 29.93
CA SER A 71 28.32 -70.20 31.27
C SER A 71 27.81 -71.64 31.20
N CYS A 72 26.78 -71.91 30.40
CA CYS A 72 26.24 -73.26 30.17
C CYS A 72 27.31 -74.24 29.67
N LYS A 73 28.15 -73.82 28.72
CA LYS A 73 29.29 -74.63 28.22
C LYS A 73 30.30 -74.96 29.31
N SER A 74 30.62 -74.01 30.19
CA SER A 74 31.55 -74.24 31.30
C SER A 74 30.99 -75.22 32.34
N GLU A 75 29.69 -75.16 32.60
CA GLU A 75 28.98 -76.05 33.53
C GLU A 75 28.81 -77.47 32.97
N GLU A 76 28.51 -77.61 31.66
CA GLU A 76 28.49 -78.90 30.95
C GLU A 76 29.83 -79.65 31.11
N LEU A 77 30.94 -78.92 30.97
CA LEU A 77 32.30 -79.47 31.14
C LEU A 77 32.58 -79.84 32.60
N ARG A 78 32.16 -79.02 33.57
CA ARG A 78 32.29 -79.31 35.01
C ARG A 78 31.58 -80.62 35.37
N ILE A 79 30.31 -80.74 34.99
CA ILE A 79 29.47 -81.91 35.27
C ILE A 79 29.99 -83.18 34.54
N LYS A 80 30.53 -83.05 33.32
CA LYS A 80 31.19 -84.16 32.63
C LYS A 80 32.49 -84.61 33.30
N SER A 81 33.28 -83.68 33.85
CA SER A 81 34.48 -84.04 34.61
C SER A 81 34.14 -84.76 35.92
N GLU A 82 33.05 -84.38 36.57
CA GLU A 82 32.61 -84.95 37.85
C GLU A 82 32.07 -86.38 37.67
N ARG A 83 31.19 -86.61 36.67
CA ARG A 83 30.58 -87.93 36.40
C ARG A 83 31.51 -89.00 35.84
N VAL A 84 32.74 -88.67 35.44
CA VAL A 84 33.74 -89.66 34.94
C VAL A 84 34.31 -90.55 36.05
N HIS A 85 34.11 -90.21 37.32
CA HIS A 85 34.67 -90.95 38.46
C HIS A 85 33.75 -92.03 39.06
N GLU A 86 32.52 -92.20 38.57
CA GLU A 86 31.54 -93.14 39.13
C GLU A 86 31.24 -94.31 38.18
N SER A 87 31.41 -95.55 38.67
CA SER A 87 31.20 -96.77 37.87
C SER A 87 29.72 -97.13 37.75
N MET A 88 29.04 -96.55 36.76
CA MET A 88 27.60 -96.74 36.49
C MET A 88 27.16 -98.21 36.35
N SER A 89 25.96 -98.52 36.84
CA SER A 89 25.26 -99.80 36.59
C SER A 89 24.34 -99.69 35.36
N SER A 90 23.82 -100.83 34.87
CA SER A 90 22.96 -100.87 33.68
C SER A 90 21.65 -100.09 33.82
N GLU A 91 21.03 -100.11 35.01
CA GLU A 91 19.77 -99.40 35.27
C GLU A 91 20.00 -97.89 35.43
N VAL A 92 21.13 -97.50 36.04
CA VAL A 92 21.59 -96.10 36.10
C VAL A 92 21.87 -95.58 34.69
N LEU A 93 22.47 -96.39 33.81
CA LEU A 93 22.69 -96.03 32.41
C LEU A 93 21.37 -95.78 31.66
N THR A 94 20.35 -96.64 31.81
CA THR A 94 19.05 -96.41 31.16
C THR A 94 18.33 -95.18 31.69
N LEU A 95 18.33 -94.96 33.01
CA LEU A 95 17.74 -93.77 33.63
C LEU A 95 18.49 -92.49 33.24
N GLN A 96 19.81 -92.55 33.06
CA GLN A 96 20.62 -91.41 32.60
C GLN A 96 20.41 -91.09 31.12
N ILE A 97 20.06 -92.07 30.28
CA ILE A 97 19.63 -91.83 28.89
C ILE A 97 18.26 -91.15 28.89
N GLU A 98 17.26 -91.69 29.59
CA GLU A 98 15.92 -91.11 29.68
C GLU A 98 15.95 -89.68 30.30
N LEU A 99 16.78 -89.46 31.32
CA LEU A 99 16.98 -88.15 31.92
C LEU A 99 17.67 -87.16 30.95
N ALA A 100 18.65 -87.60 30.16
CA ALA A 100 19.27 -86.75 29.13
C ALA A 100 18.32 -86.44 27.96
N GLU A 101 17.48 -87.40 27.56
CA GLU A 101 16.41 -87.17 26.58
C GLU A 101 15.38 -86.17 27.11
N MET A 102 14.95 -86.29 28.38
CA MET A 102 14.07 -85.33 29.05
C MET A 102 14.71 -83.95 29.24
N GLU A 103 16.01 -83.86 29.54
CA GLU A 103 16.75 -82.60 29.54
C GLU A 103 16.77 -81.95 28.15
N SER A 104 16.97 -82.73 27.08
CA SER A 104 16.93 -82.22 25.69
C SER A 104 15.52 -81.79 25.24
N MET A 105 14.47 -82.49 25.70
CA MET A 105 13.08 -82.09 25.48
C MET A 105 12.74 -80.82 26.27
N LYS A 106 13.30 -80.65 27.46
CA LYS A 106 13.18 -79.42 28.25
C LYS A 106 13.85 -78.24 27.53
N THR A 107 15.11 -78.33 27.12
CA THR A 107 15.80 -77.22 26.45
C THR A 107 15.13 -76.83 25.13
N THR A 108 14.69 -77.80 24.32
CA THR A 108 13.96 -77.52 23.06
C THR A 108 12.52 -77.02 23.25
N LEU A 109 11.97 -77.07 24.48
CA LEU A 109 10.74 -76.36 24.86
C LEU A 109 11.07 -74.95 25.37
N GLU A 110 12.12 -74.76 26.16
CA GLU A 110 12.60 -73.45 26.61
C GLU A 110 13.01 -72.56 25.41
N GLU A 111 13.72 -73.11 24.42
CA GLU A 111 14.03 -72.46 23.14
C GLU A 111 12.77 -71.96 22.40
N LYS A 112 11.71 -72.77 22.36
CA LYS A 112 10.43 -72.40 21.71
C LYS A 112 9.66 -71.35 22.51
N VAL A 113 9.71 -71.39 23.84
CA VAL A 113 9.15 -70.34 24.70
C VAL A 113 9.86 -69.02 24.43
N ASN A 114 11.19 -69.03 24.33
CA ASN A 114 11.99 -67.85 24.02
C ASN A 114 11.73 -67.32 22.59
N GLU A 115 11.58 -68.21 21.59
CA GLU A 115 11.19 -67.82 20.22
C GLU A 115 9.80 -67.17 20.17
N LEU A 116 8.84 -67.69 20.95
CA LEU A 116 7.48 -67.14 21.05
C LEU A 116 7.45 -65.81 21.80
N GLN A 117 8.21 -65.66 22.90
CA GLN A 117 8.37 -64.40 23.61
C GLN A 117 8.99 -63.33 22.70
N TYR A 118 10.05 -63.66 21.97
CA TYR A 118 10.66 -62.74 21.02
C TYR A 118 9.70 -62.31 19.89
N ARG A 119 8.87 -63.24 19.37
CA ARG A 119 7.79 -62.87 18.42
C ARG A 119 6.72 -61.98 19.06
N GLN A 120 6.38 -62.20 20.32
CA GLN A 120 5.43 -61.35 21.05
C GLN A 120 5.99 -59.93 21.21
N GLU A 121 7.24 -59.78 21.69
CA GLU A 121 7.89 -58.47 21.83
C GLU A 121 7.98 -57.73 20.48
N GLN A 122 8.32 -58.43 19.39
CA GLN A 122 8.29 -57.85 18.05
C GLN A 122 6.90 -57.33 17.66
N GLN A 123 5.84 -58.07 17.98
CA GLN A 123 4.46 -57.66 17.71
C GLN A 123 4.02 -56.49 18.59
N GLU A 124 4.39 -56.46 19.88
CA GLU A 124 4.12 -55.33 20.78
C GLU A 124 4.85 -54.05 20.36
N LEU A 125 6.10 -54.16 19.90
CA LEU A 125 6.84 -53.05 19.30
C LEU A 125 6.16 -52.53 18.03
N LEU A 126 5.68 -53.42 17.15
CA LEU A 126 4.93 -53.04 15.96
C LEU A 126 3.58 -52.37 16.32
N ILE A 127 2.82 -52.93 17.26
CA ILE A 127 1.55 -52.39 17.74
C ILE A 127 1.75 -50.99 18.34
N THR A 128 2.75 -50.80 19.21
CA THR A 128 3.00 -49.47 19.81
C THR A 128 3.55 -48.47 18.80
N ASN A 129 4.21 -48.89 17.72
CA ASN A 129 4.58 -47.99 16.62
C ASN A 129 3.34 -47.55 15.81
N LEU A 130 2.50 -48.53 15.42
CA LEU A 130 1.24 -48.27 14.71
C LEU A 130 0.27 -47.41 15.53
N MET A 131 0.17 -47.60 16.84
CA MET A 131 -0.61 -46.72 17.74
C MET A 131 -0.09 -45.28 17.68
N ARG A 132 1.22 -45.06 17.86
CA ARG A 132 1.82 -43.71 17.75
C ARG A 132 1.60 -43.09 16.37
N GLN A 133 1.59 -43.89 15.29
CA GLN A 133 1.29 -43.40 13.94
C GLN A 133 -0.18 -43.00 13.79
N VAL A 134 -1.10 -43.83 14.31
CA VAL A 134 -2.54 -43.54 14.34
C VAL A 134 -2.83 -42.28 15.16
N ASP A 135 -2.14 -42.07 16.28
CA ASP A 135 -2.34 -40.88 17.13
C ASP A 135 -1.82 -39.60 16.46
N ARG A 136 -0.64 -39.62 15.82
CA ARG A 136 -0.19 -38.48 14.98
C ARG A 136 -1.19 -38.15 13.86
N LEU A 137 -1.73 -39.18 13.19
CA LEU A 137 -2.74 -38.99 12.14
C LEU A 137 -4.09 -38.45 12.66
N LYS A 138 -4.44 -38.69 13.94
CA LYS A 138 -5.57 -38.01 14.60
C LYS A 138 -5.25 -36.53 14.86
N GLU A 139 -4.07 -36.23 15.39
CA GLU A 139 -3.62 -34.86 15.65
C GLU A 139 -3.59 -34.02 14.36
N GLU A 140 -2.98 -34.55 13.29
CA GLU A 140 -2.98 -33.92 11.95
C GLU A 140 -4.41 -33.72 11.40
N LYS A 141 -5.31 -34.70 11.58
CA LYS A 141 -6.71 -34.60 11.18
C LYS A 141 -7.44 -33.50 11.96
N GLU A 142 -7.25 -33.43 13.28
CA GLU A 142 -7.87 -32.40 14.09
C GLU A 142 -7.31 -31.00 13.79
N GLU A 143 -6.02 -30.88 13.49
CA GLU A 143 -5.39 -29.61 13.09
C GLU A 143 -5.99 -29.13 11.76
N ARG A 144 -6.12 -30.02 10.76
CA ARG A 144 -6.82 -29.73 9.50
C ARG A 144 -8.29 -29.36 9.69
N GLU A 145 -8.98 -29.95 10.65
CA GLU A 145 -10.36 -29.59 10.99
C GLU A 145 -10.45 -28.22 11.67
N LYS A 146 -9.49 -27.88 12.55
CA LYS A 146 -9.35 -26.54 13.16
C LYS A 146 -9.04 -25.47 12.10
N GLU A 147 -8.13 -25.76 11.16
CA GLU A 147 -7.85 -24.94 9.98
C GLU A 147 -9.11 -24.73 9.13
N ALA A 148 -9.81 -25.79 8.72
CA ALA A 148 -11.00 -25.72 7.89
C ALA A 148 -12.13 -24.90 8.53
N VAL A 149 -12.35 -25.06 9.84
CA VAL A 149 -13.30 -24.22 10.60
C VAL A 149 -12.83 -22.76 10.66
N SER A 150 -11.53 -22.50 10.80
CA SER A 150 -11.00 -21.12 10.76
C SER A 150 -11.23 -20.44 9.41
N TYR A 151 -11.00 -21.15 8.29
CA TYR A 151 -11.27 -20.65 6.94
C TYR A 151 -12.75 -20.44 6.68
N TYR A 152 -13.62 -21.34 7.15
CA TYR A 152 -15.07 -21.16 7.06
C TYR A 152 -15.54 -19.91 7.83
N ASN A 153 -15.05 -19.72 9.06
CA ASN A 153 -15.37 -18.55 9.88
C ASN A 153 -14.83 -17.23 9.27
N ALA A 154 -13.68 -17.27 8.60
CA ALA A 154 -13.14 -16.12 7.87
C ALA A 154 -13.98 -15.80 6.63
N LEU A 155 -14.39 -16.83 5.87
CA LEU A 155 -15.26 -16.70 4.70
C LEU A 155 -16.65 -16.14 5.09
N GLU A 156 -17.23 -16.59 6.20
CA GLU A 156 -18.54 -16.11 6.64
C GLU A 156 -18.47 -14.65 7.11
N LYS A 157 -17.41 -14.25 7.84
CA LYS A 157 -17.15 -12.83 8.13
C LYS A 157 -17.02 -12.00 6.86
N ALA A 158 -16.31 -12.50 5.85
CA ALA A 158 -16.19 -11.83 4.55
C ALA A 158 -17.54 -11.72 3.81
N ARG A 159 -18.42 -12.72 3.92
CA ARG A 159 -19.80 -12.66 3.38
C ARG A 159 -20.63 -11.59 4.07
N VAL A 160 -20.61 -11.53 5.41
CA VAL A 160 -21.32 -10.50 6.17
C VAL A 160 -20.83 -9.10 5.78
N VAL A 161 -19.51 -8.87 5.73
CA VAL A 161 -18.96 -7.58 5.30
C VAL A 161 -19.35 -7.23 3.86
N ASN A 162 -19.43 -8.19 2.94
CA ASN A 162 -19.94 -7.94 1.59
C ASN A 162 -21.44 -7.60 1.57
N GLN A 163 -22.26 -8.18 2.46
CA GLN A 163 -23.67 -7.81 2.62
C GLN A 163 -23.81 -6.40 3.19
N ASP A 164 -23.03 -6.05 4.23
CA ASP A 164 -23.01 -4.70 4.81
C ASP A 164 -22.56 -3.64 3.79
N LEU A 165 -21.59 -3.96 2.93
CA LEU A 165 -21.13 -3.09 1.85
C LEU A 165 -22.16 -2.97 0.72
N GLN A 166 -22.87 -4.05 0.38
CA GLN A 166 -23.99 -3.99 -0.57
C GLN A 166 -25.13 -3.12 -0.03
N VAL A 167 -25.48 -3.26 1.25
CA VAL A 167 -26.49 -2.42 1.91
C VAL A 167 -26.06 -0.94 1.94
N GLN A 168 -24.78 -0.65 2.19
CA GLN A 168 -24.24 0.72 2.09
C GLN A 168 -24.29 1.27 0.66
N LEU A 169 -23.98 0.45 -0.35
CA LEU A 169 -24.08 0.81 -1.76
C LEU A 169 -25.54 1.11 -2.15
N ASP A 170 -26.48 0.26 -1.76
CA ASP A 170 -27.91 0.44 -2.04
C ASP A 170 -28.46 1.70 -1.34
N GLN A 171 -28.04 1.98 -0.11
CA GLN A 171 -28.36 3.23 0.59
C GLN A 171 -27.77 4.46 -0.10
N ALA A 172 -26.50 4.41 -0.53
CA ALA A 172 -25.86 5.51 -1.26
C ALA A 172 -26.50 5.75 -2.63
N LEU A 173 -26.93 4.68 -3.32
CA LEU A 173 -27.69 4.78 -4.58
C LEU A 173 -29.07 5.40 -4.35
N GLN A 174 -29.79 5.01 -3.28
CA GLN A 174 -31.06 5.65 -2.90
C GLN A 174 -30.86 7.15 -2.59
N GLN A 175 -29.87 7.51 -1.77
CA GLN A 175 -29.55 8.90 -1.45
C GLN A 175 -29.11 9.73 -2.67
N ALA A 176 -28.52 9.11 -3.69
CA ALA A 176 -28.14 9.76 -4.95
C ALA A 176 -29.31 9.92 -5.94
N LEU A 177 -30.31 9.03 -5.85
CA LEU A 177 -31.56 9.07 -6.60
C LEU A 177 -32.58 10.04 -5.98
N ASP A 178 -32.60 10.18 -4.66
CA ASP A 178 -33.51 11.07 -3.91
C ASP A 178 -33.42 12.53 -4.40
N PRO A 179 -34.47 13.07 -5.06
CA PRO A 179 -34.42 14.43 -5.60
C PRO A 179 -34.24 15.50 -4.52
N ASN A 180 -34.75 15.24 -3.31
CA ASN A 180 -34.67 16.14 -2.16
C ASN A 180 -33.37 16.00 -1.36
N SER A 181 -32.57 14.93 -1.58
CA SER A 181 -31.27 14.71 -0.94
C SER A 181 -30.18 15.63 -1.51
N LYS A 182 -30.37 16.14 -2.74
CA LYS A 182 -29.56 17.20 -3.37
C LYS A 182 -29.90 18.57 -2.79
N GLY A 183 -29.67 18.70 -1.47
CA GLY A 183 -30.00 19.87 -0.66
C GLY A 183 -29.38 21.16 -1.20
N ASN A 184 -30.16 22.24 -1.14
CA ASN A 184 -29.77 23.60 -1.52
C ASN A 184 -29.00 23.69 -2.86
N SER A 185 -29.48 22.99 -3.88
CA SER A 185 -29.04 23.23 -5.26
C SER A 185 -29.09 24.72 -5.57
N LEU A 186 -27.97 25.29 -6.04
CA LEU A 186 -27.88 26.70 -6.42
C LEU A 186 -29.01 27.11 -7.37
N PHE A 187 -29.42 26.19 -8.25
CA PHE A 187 -30.53 26.41 -9.19
C PHE A 187 -31.89 26.50 -8.50
N ALA A 188 -32.12 25.76 -7.42
CA ALA A 188 -33.35 25.87 -6.63
C ALA A 188 -33.39 27.19 -5.85
N GLU A 189 -32.29 27.58 -5.20
CA GLU A 189 -32.23 28.89 -4.52
C GLU A 189 -32.35 30.06 -5.52
N VAL A 190 -31.76 29.95 -6.70
CA VAL A 190 -31.91 30.94 -7.78
C VAL A 190 -33.32 30.92 -8.38
N GLU A 191 -34.01 29.78 -8.43
CA GLU A 191 -35.42 29.69 -8.81
C GLU A 191 -36.31 30.39 -7.78
N ASP A 192 -36.16 30.08 -6.49
CA ASP A 192 -36.92 30.72 -5.40
C ASP A 192 -36.65 32.23 -5.30
N ARG A 193 -35.38 32.65 -5.42
CA ARG A 193 -35.01 34.07 -5.48
C ARG A 193 -35.61 34.77 -6.71
N ARG A 194 -35.61 34.11 -7.89
CA ARG A 194 -36.24 34.65 -9.11
C ARG A 194 -37.76 34.77 -8.95
N ALA A 195 -38.42 33.73 -8.46
CA ALA A 195 -39.86 33.73 -8.20
C ALA A 195 -40.25 34.77 -7.13
N ALA A 196 -39.43 34.98 -6.10
CA ALA A 196 -39.63 36.03 -5.11
C ALA A 196 -39.50 37.44 -5.74
N LEU A 197 -38.45 37.67 -6.54
CA LEU A 197 -38.26 38.94 -7.26
C LEU A 197 -39.36 39.20 -8.29
N GLU A 198 -39.83 38.17 -8.99
CA GLU A 198 -40.95 38.29 -9.94
C GLU A 198 -42.27 38.62 -9.22
N ARG A 199 -42.56 37.97 -8.09
CA ARG A 199 -43.71 38.33 -7.23
C ARG A 199 -43.63 39.78 -6.74
N GLN A 200 -42.44 40.25 -6.34
CA GLN A 200 -42.21 41.65 -5.97
C GLN A 200 -42.41 42.60 -7.16
N PHE A 201 -41.88 42.27 -8.33
CA PHE A 201 -42.03 43.06 -9.55
C PHE A 201 -43.49 43.16 -10.01
N ILE A 202 -44.23 42.05 -10.00
CA ILE A 202 -45.68 42.02 -10.28
C ILE A 202 -46.44 42.88 -9.27
N SER A 203 -46.16 42.74 -7.97
CA SER A 203 -46.77 43.57 -6.92
C SER A 203 -46.50 45.07 -7.14
N MET A 204 -45.26 45.45 -7.45
CA MET A 204 -44.89 46.83 -7.73
C MET A 204 -45.51 47.36 -9.04
N LYS A 205 -45.60 46.53 -10.08
CA LYS A 205 -46.28 46.84 -11.35
C LYS A 205 -47.78 47.10 -11.15
N VAL A 206 -48.46 46.29 -10.33
CA VAL A 206 -49.87 46.50 -9.95
C VAL A 206 -50.04 47.78 -9.12
N LYS A 207 -49.18 48.02 -8.13
CA LYS A 207 -49.18 49.27 -7.34
C LYS A 207 -48.99 50.50 -8.22
N TYR A 208 -48.03 50.47 -9.14
CA TYR A 208 -47.79 51.56 -10.11
C TYR A 208 -48.98 51.79 -11.03
N GLN A 209 -49.61 50.74 -11.58
CA GLN A 209 -50.80 50.88 -12.41
C GLN A 209 -51.99 51.47 -11.64
N SER A 210 -52.17 51.08 -10.37
CA SER A 210 -53.19 51.66 -9.49
C SER A 210 -52.93 53.14 -9.23
N LEU A 211 -51.71 53.50 -8.82
CA LEU A 211 -51.30 54.89 -8.57
C LEU A 211 -51.40 55.75 -9.84
N LYS A 212 -51.10 55.21 -11.03
CA LYS A 212 -51.28 55.89 -12.32
C LYS A 212 -52.75 56.18 -12.60
N LYS A 213 -53.66 55.24 -12.37
CA LYS A 213 -55.12 55.47 -12.48
C LYS A 213 -55.59 56.53 -11.48
N GLN A 214 -55.14 56.46 -10.24
CA GLN A 214 -55.46 57.45 -9.19
C GLN A 214 -54.94 58.86 -9.54
N ASN A 215 -53.75 58.98 -10.13
CA ASN A 215 -53.21 60.27 -10.56
C ASN A 215 -54.02 60.90 -11.71
N VAL A 216 -54.45 60.10 -12.69
CA VAL A 216 -55.35 60.55 -13.77
C VAL A 216 -56.70 61.00 -13.20
N PHE A 217 -57.31 60.21 -12.32
CA PHE A 217 -58.56 60.58 -11.64
C PHE A 217 -58.41 61.88 -10.84
N ASN A 218 -57.35 62.03 -10.04
CA ASN A 218 -57.09 63.26 -9.28
C ASN A 218 -56.85 64.46 -10.21
N ARG A 219 -56.20 64.26 -11.36
CA ARG A 219 -56.05 65.31 -12.40
C ARG A 219 -57.41 65.70 -12.98
N GLU A 220 -58.29 64.75 -13.29
CA GLU A 220 -59.65 65.05 -13.75
C GLU A 220 -60.45 65.83 -12.71
N GLN A 221 -60.45 65.39 -11.44
CA GLN A 221 -61.14 66.10 -10.36
C GLN A 221 -60.59 67.52 -10.18
N MET A 222 -59.27 67.69 -10.26
CA MET A 222 -58.64 69.02 -10.23
C MET A 222 -59.07 69.89 -11.42
N GLN A 223 -59.25 69.34 -12.63
CA GLN A 223 -59.76 70.11 -13.77
C GLN A 223 -61.26 70.45 -13.62
N ARG A 224 -62.09 69.54 -13.07
CA ARG A 224 -63.51 69.83 -12.76
C ARG A 224 -63.62 70.96 -11.71
N MET A 225 -62.82 70.90 -10.65
CA MET A 225 -62.78 71.93 -9.61
C MET A 225 -62.24 73.26 -10.13
N LYS A 226 -61.21 73.24 -10.99
CA LYS A 226 -60.74 74.44 -11.71
C LYS A 226 -61.82 75.07 -12.59
N LEU A 227 -62.60 74.26 -13.31
CA LEU A 227 -63.72 74.75 -14.12
C LEU A 227 -64.80 75.39 -13.24
N GLN A 228 -65.19 74.74 -12.14
CA GLN A 228 -66.14 75.30 -11.16
C GLN A 228 -65.65 76.62 -10.56
N ILE A 229 -64.36 76.70 -10.17
CA ILE A 229 -63.75 77.94 -9.67
C ILE A 229 -63.73 79.02 -10.75
N ALA A 230 -63.39 78.68 -12.01
CA ALA A 230 -63.40 79.63 -13.12
C ALA A 230 -64.82 80.19 -13.38
N THR A 231 -65.85 79.34 -13.37
CA THR A 231 -67.25 79.78 -13.48
C THR A 231 -67.68 80.67 -12.31
N LEU A 232 -67.32 80.32 -11.07
CA LEU A 232 -67.62 81.16 -9.89
C LEU A 232 -66.89 82.51 -9.92
N LEU A 233 -65.65 82.55 -10.39
CA LEU A 233 -64.88 83.78 -10.59
C LEU A 233 -65.48 84.63 -11.72
N GLN A 234 -65.90 84.03 -12.82
CA GLN A 234 -66.56 84.73 -13.93
C GLN A 234 -67.90 85.36 -13.48
N ILE A 235 -68.72 84.60 -12.76
CA ILE A 235 -69.98 85.12 -12.19
C ILE A 235 -69.70 86.31 -11.25
N LYS A 236 -68.75 86.16 -10.30
CA LYS A 236 -68.39 87.27 -9.40
C LYS A 236 -67.83 88.49 -10.12
N GLY A 237 -66.98 88.29 -11.12
CA GLY A 237 -66.45 89.39 -11.96
C GLY A 237 -67.57 90.16 -12.64
N SER A 238 -68.45 89.44 -13.35
CA SER A 238 -69.62 90.05 -14.03
C SER A 238 -70.58 90.75 -13.06
N GLN A 239 -70.70 90.28 -11.82
CA GLN A 239 -71.51 90.94 -10.81
C GLN A 239 -70.84 92.22 -10.28
N THR A 240 -69.53 92.24 -10.05
CA THR A 240 -68.82 93.49 -9.71
C THR A 240 -68.80 94.50 -10.85
N GLU A 241 -68.76 94.03 -12.11
CA GLU A 241 -68.92 94.89 -13.29
C GLU A 241 -70.33 95.47 -13.37
N PHE A 242 -71.38 94.67 -13.09
CA PHE A 242 -72.77 95.14 -13.01
C PHE A 242 -72.97 96.18 -11.89
N GLU A 243 -72.51 95.90 -10.67
CA GLU A 243 -72.58 96.81 -9.53
C GLU A 243 -71.81 98.13 -9.79
N GLN A 244 -70.65 98.06 -10.47
CA GLN A 244 -69.91 99.23 -10.91
C GLN A 244 -70.63 100.00 -12.02
N GLN A 245 -71.26 99.31 -12.97
CA GLN A 245 -71.99 99.92 -14.08
C GLN A 245 -73.30 100.57 -13.60
N GLU A 246 -74.02 99.96 -12.66
CA GLU A 246 -75.20 100.52 -12.00
C GLU A 246 -74.82 101.77 -11.18
N ARG A 247 -73.71 101.71 -10.42
CA ARG A 247 -73.17 102.88 -9.72
C ARG A 247 -72.69 103.99 -10.66
N LEU A 248 -72.10 103.64 -11.81
CA LEU A 248 -71.73 104.60 -12.85
C LEU A 248 -72.96 105.24 -13.48
N LEU A 249 -74.02 104.47 -13.77
CA LEU A 249 -75.29 105.00 -14.27
C LEU A 249 -75.92 105.97 -13.26
N ALA A 250 -75.98 105.61 -11.98
CA ALA A 250 -76.49 106.48 -10.92
C ALA A 250 -75.64 107.77 -10.78
N MET A 251 -74.30 107.67 -10.85
CA MET A 251 -73.43 108.85 -10.86
C MET A 251 -73.56 109.68 -12.14
N LEU A 252 -73.84 109.08 -13.30
CA LEU A 252 -74.01 109.78 -14.57
C LEU A 252 -75.40 110.45 -14.61
N GLU A 253 -76.43 109.85 -14.03
CA GLU A 253 -77.73 110.49 -13.81
C GLU A 253 -77.63 111.65 -12.81
N GLN A 254 -76.97 111.45 -11.66
CA GLN A 254 -76.66 112.53 -10.72
C GLN A 254 -75.87 113.64 -11.42
N LYS A 255 -74.80 113.31 -12.15
CA LYS A 255 -74.00 114.29 -12.88
C LYS A 255 -74.73 114.94 -14.05
N ASN A 256 -75.73 114.29 -14.65
CA ASN A 256 -76.63 114.94 -15.61
C ASN A 256 -77.63 115.88 -14.92
N GLY A 257 -78.06 115.56 -13.69
CA GLY A 257 -78.79 116.49 -12.82
C GLY A 257 -77.94 117.71 -12.44
N GLU A 258 -76.72 117.47 -11.98
CA GLU A 258 -75.74 118.52 -11.69
C GLU A 258 -75.33 119.30 -12.95
N ILE A 259 -75.23 118.69 -14.13
CA ILE A 259 -74.94 119.39 -15.39
C ILE A 259 -76.15 120.23 -15.83
N LYS A 260 -77.39 119.78 -15.60
CA LYS A 260 -78.58 120.63 -15.80
C LYS A 260 -78.58 121.82 -14.83
N HIS A 261 -78.21 121.60 -13.57
CA HIS A 261 -78.04 122.65 -12.56
C HIS A 261 -76.93 123.63 -12.95
N LEU A 262 -75.73 123.11 -13.22
CA LEU A 262 -74.53 123.84 -13.61
C LEU A 262 -74.64 124.49 -14.99
N LEU A 263 -75.48 124.04 -15.91
CA LEU A 263 -75.81 124.81 -17.12
C LEU A 263 -76.73 125.99 -16.80
N GLY A 264 -77.59 125.87 -15.78
CA GLY A 264 -78.30 127.00 -15.17
C GLY A 264 -77.35 127.95 -14.44
N GLU A 265 -76.37 127.42 -13.69
CA GLU A 265 -75.39 128.24 -12.95
C GLU A 265 -74.26 128.78 -13.83
N ILE A 266 -73.87 128.13 -14.93
CA ILE A 266 -72.94 128.68 -15.93
C ILE A 266 -73.64 129.80 -16.70
N ARG A 267 -74.93 129.67 -17.04
CA ARG A 267 -75.76 130.82 -17.43
C ARG A 267 -75.88 131.92 -16.36
N ASN A 268 -75.44 131.68 -15.12
CA ASN A 268 -75.31 132.69 -14.07
C ASN A 268 -73.86 133.12 -13.80
N LEU A 269 -72.85 132.29 -14.08
CA LEU A 269 -71.43 132.50 -13.77
C LEU A 269 -70.61 132.93 -14.98
N GLU A 270 -71.07 132.73 -16.21
CA GLU A 270 -70.63 133.49 -17.39
C GLU A 270 -70.93 134.99 -17.21
N LYS A 271 -71.92 135.33 -16.36
CA LYS A 271 -72.15 136.71 -15.90
C LYS A 271 -71.08 137.22 -14.91
N PHE A 272 -70.22 136.34 -14.38
CA PHE A 272 -69.22 136.64 -13.34
C PHE A 272 -67.76 136.28 -13.68
N LYS A 273 -67.46 135.31 -14.56
CA LYS A 273 -66.13 134.68 -14.77
C LYS A 273 -65.05 135.58 -15.43
N ASN A 274 -65.24 136.89 -15.53
CA ASN A 274 -64.22 137.79 -16.06
C ASN A 274 -63.06 138.05 -15.01
N LEU A 275 -62.26 137.03 -14.53
CA LEU A 275 -61.37 136.98 -13.29
C LEU A 275 -59.92 136.27 -13.31
N TYR A 276 -59.42 135.48 -12.28
CA TYR A 276 -57.96 135.35 -11.82
C TYR A 276 -57.45 134.01 -11.09
N GLU A 277 -56.11 133.63 -11.04
CA GLU A 277 -55.52 132.24 -10.67
C GLU A 277 -54.00 132.10 -10.04
N SER A 278 -53.43 130.96 -9.40
CA SER A 278 -51.95 130.64 -8.84
C SER A 278 -51.48 129.21 -8.15
N VAL A 279 -50.14 128.79 -7.83
CA VAL A 279 -49.53 127.42 -7.26
C VAL A 279 -48.00 127.20 -6.60
N GLU A 280 -47.54 126.00 -6.00
CA GLU A 280 -46.14 125.23 -5.83
C GLU A 280 -45.32 124.67 -4.46
N SER A 281 -44.24 123.73 -4.44
CA SER A 281 -43.43 123.04 -3.23
C SER A 281 -42.16 121.96 -3.38
N LYS A 282 -41.40 121.36 -2.31
CA LYS A 282 -40.63 119.96 -2.10
C LYS A 282 -39.31 119.63 -1.09
N PRO A 283 -38.26 118.62 -1.14
CA PRO A 283 -37.60 117.72 0.01
C PRO A 283 -36.03 117.13 0.11
N SER A 284 -35.52 116.23 1.11
CA SER A 284 -34.30 115.17 1.21
C SER A 284 -33.21 115.11 2.47
N THR A 285 -32.15 114.26 2.95
CA THR A 285 -31.36 112.87 3.00
C THR A 285 -30.28 112.68 4.25
N SER A 286 -29.23 111.80 4.69
CA SER A 286 -28.38 110.44 4.61
C SER A 286 -27.15 110.29 5.74
N SER A 287 -26.14 109.35 6.14
CA SER A 287 -25.56 107.87 6.15
C SER A 287 -24.20 107.50 7.06
N GLY A 288 -23.60 106.22 7.28
CA GLY A 288 -22.25 105.76 8.01
C GLY A 288 -21.91 104.18 8.38
N ALA A 289 -20.87 103.43 9.00
CA ALA A 289 -19.35 103.34 9.47
C ALA A 289 -18.76 101.90 10.11
N LEU A 290 -17.40 101.51 10.36
CA LEU A 290 -16.80 100.17 11.01
C LEU A 290 -15.19 99.86 11.34
N GLN A 291 -14.67 98.82 12.19
CA GLN A 291 -13.20 98.24 12.45
C GLN A 291 -13.02 96.88 13.40
N LEU A 292 -11.96 96.10 13.95
CA LEU A 292 -10.41 95.76 14.08
C LEU A 292 -9.94 94.39 14.92
N ALA A 293 -8.66 93.79 15.02
CA ALA A 293 -8.14 92.54 15.86
C ALA A 293 -6.56 92.06 16.04
N LEU A 294 -6.08 91.08 16.96
CA LEU A 294 -4.71 90.29 17.13
C LEU A 294 -4.64 89.01 18.12
N GLU A 295 -4.28 87.74 17.71
CA GLU A 295 -3.77 86.57 18.57
C GLU A 295 -3.50 85.23 17.77
N ASP A 296 -2.31 84.57 17.79
CA ASP A 296 -2.06 83.11 17.49
C ASP A 296 -0.55 82.68 17.47
N ASN A 297 -0.16 81.46 17.91
CA ASN A 297 1.13 80.76 17.54
C ASN A 297 1.40 79.35 18.14
N THR A 298 0.80 78.97 19.28
CA THR A 298 1.27 77.81 20.09
C THR A 298 1.13 76.45 19.38
N TYR A 299 0.03 76.25 18.66
CA TYR A 299 -0.47 74.97 18.14
C TYR A 299 0.53 74.15 17.29
N TYR A 300 1.39 74.83 16.51
CA TYR A 300 2.32 74.15 15.61
C TYR A 300 3.42 73.36 16.36
N THR A 301 3.78 73.81 17.56
CA THR A 301 4.85 73.22 18.38
C THR A 301 4.45 71.85 18.92
N ASP A 302 3.24 71.75 19.49
CA ASP A 302 2.71 70.52 20.08
C ASP A 302 2.51 69.42 19.02
N LEU A 303 2.10 69.81 17.81
CA LEU A 303 1.93 68.89 16.67
C LEU A 303 3.26 68.26 16.21
N LEU A 304 4.38 68.98 16.34
CA LEU A 304 5.71 68.44 16.05
C LEU A 304 6.19 67.51 17.17
N GLN A 305 5.98 67.89 18.43
CA GLN A 305 6.32 67.06 19.59
C GLN A 305 5.58 65.71 19.57
N MET A 306 4.27 65.72 19.32
CA MET A 306 3.45 64.49 19.23
C MET A 306 3.93 63.54 18.12
N LYS A 307 4.41 64.07 16.99
CA LYS A 307 4.98 63.25 15.91
C LYS A 307 6.31 62.62 16.32
N LEU A 308 7.17 63.35 17.03
CA LEU A 308 8.45 62.84 17.53
C LEU A 308 8.21 61.68 18.51
N ASP A 309 7.28 61.85 19.45
CA ASP A 309 6.96 60.83 20.47
C ASP A 309 6.33 59.56 19.86
N ASN A 310 5.55 59.68 18.78
CA ASN A 310 5.00 58.51 18.09
C ASN A 310 6.07 57.76 17.29
N LEU A 311 6.92 58.45 16.53
CA LEU A 311 8.06 57.82 15.84
C LEU A 311 9.01 57.11 16.82
N ASN A 312 9.18 57.65 18.04
CA ASN A 312 10.00 57.02 19.06
C ASN A 312 9.35 55.72 19.62
N LYS A 313 8.03 55.70 19.81
CA LYS A 313 7.29 54.48 20.19
C LYS A 313 7.37 53.39 19.12
N GLU A 314 7.20 53.77 17.84
CA GLU A 314 7.34 52.86 16.69
C GLU A 314 8.76 52.28 16.60
N ASN A 315 9.79 53.09 16.88
CA ASN A 315 11.18 52.65 16.93
C ASN A 315 11.40 51.60 18.04
N GLU A 316 10.86 51.81 19.25
CA GLU A 316 10.93 50.81 20.33
C GLU A 316 10.12 49.54 20.04
N SER A 317 8.95 49.61 19.42
CA SER A 317 8.21 48.40 19.02
C SER A 317 8.96 47.60 17.94
N ILE A 318 9.55 48.27 16.95
CA ILE A 318 10.38 47.63 15.91
C ILE A 318 11.63 46.99 16.53
N LYS A 319 12.28 47.62 17.53
CA LYS A 319 13.39 47.00 18.29
C LYS A 319 12.94 45.75 19.05
N GLY A 320 11.76 45.78 19.67
CA GLY A 320 11.15 44.63 20.33
C GLY A 320 10.91 43.46 19.37
N GLU A 321 10.30 43.72 18.22
CA GLU A 321 10.07 42.73 17.16
C GLU A 321 11.39 42.16 16.60
N LEU A 322 12.37 43.01 16.34
CA LEU A 322 13.72 42.61 15.89
C LEU A 322 14.39 41.67 16.91
N SER A 323 14.24 41.94 18.21
CA SER A 323 14.75 41.07 19.29
C SER A 323 14.07 39.70 19.29
N ILE A 324 12.74 39.67 19.14
CA ILE A 324 11.97 38.42 19.04
C ILE A 324 12.35 37.62 17.78
N GLN A 325 12.55 38.29 16.64
CA GLN A 325 13.01 37.64 15.41
C GLN A 325 14.41 37.05 15.55
N ARG A 326 15.35 37.76 16.17
CA ARG A 326 16.70 37.25 16.49
C ARG A 326 16.64 36.00 17.38
N MET A 327 15.82 36.03 18.44
CA MET A 327 15.62 34.88 19.31
C MET A 327 15.02 33.67 18.58
N LYS A 328 14.03 33.88 17.70
CA LYS A 328 13.45 32.83 16.85
C LYS A 328 14.49 32.23 15.90
N ALA A 329 15.30 33.06 15.24
CA ALA A 329 16.35 32.60 14.32
C ALA A 329 17.44 31.78 15.04
N LEU A 330 17.82 32.15 16.27
CA LEU A 330 18.75 31.38 17.09
C LEU A 330 18.17 30.01 17.50
N PHE A 331 16.89 29.96 17.89
CA PHE A 331 16.22 28.69 18.22
C PHE A 331 16.06 27.78 16.99
N GLU A 332 15.74 28.34 15.83
CA GLU A 332 15.67 27.61 14.56
C GLU A 332 17.03 27.02 14.18
N SER A 333 18.10 27.81 14.29
CA SER A 333 19.49 27.37 14.07
C SER A 333 19.91 26.24 15.01
N GLN A 334 19.59 26.35 16.31
CA GLN A 334 19.85 25.27 17.27
C GLN A 334 19.07 23.99 16.92
N ARG A 335 17.80 24.11 16.50
CA ARG A 335 17.00 22.94 16.07
C ARG A 335 17.58 22.29 14.82
N ALA A 336 18.09 23.07 13.87
CA ALA A 336 18.77 22.55 12.68
C ALA A 336 20.03 21.75 13.06
N LEU A 337 20.91 22.31 13.89
CA LEU A 337 22.12 21.62 14.37
C LEU A 337 21.81 20.30 15.09
N ASP A 338 20.74 20.23 15.89
CA ASP A 338 20.34 19.00 16.58
C ASP A 338 19.65 17.97 15.66
N ILE A 339 19.16 18.39 14.49
CA ILE A 339 18.71 17.48 13.42
C ILE A 339 19.93 16.97 12.63
N GLU A 340 20.88 17.83 12.28
CA GLU A 340 22.14 17.45 11.60
C GLU A 340 22.95 16.42 12.41
N ARG A 341 23.07 16.63 13.73
CA ARG A 341 23.71 15.67 14.65
C ARG A 341 23.05 14.29 14.63
N LYS A 342 21.72 14.24 14.57
CA LYS A 342 20.95 12.98 14.48
C LYS A 342 21.07 12.32 13.12
N LEU A 343 21.06 13.12 12.05
CA LEU A 343 21.27 12.65 10.68
C LEU A 343 22.65 12.00 10.55
N PHE A 344 23.71 12.66 11.00
CA PHE A 344 25.08 12.12 10.98
C PHE A 344 25.23 10.84 11.81
N ALA A 345 24.57 10.75 12.97
CA ALA A 345 24.56 9.53 13.78
C ALA A 345 23.83 8.37 13.05
N ASN A 346 22.69 8.64 12.42
CA ASN A 346 21.96 7.65 11.63
C ASN A 346 22.72 7.21 10.39
N GLU A 347 23.40 8.13 9.69
CA GLU A 347 24.26 7.85 8.55
C GLU A 347 25.43 6.93 8.95
N ARG A 348 26.05 7.19 10.10
CA ARG A 348 27.07 6.29 10.69
C ARG A 348 26.53 4.89 10.95
N CYS A 349 25.32 4.76 11.50
CA CYS A 349 24.68 3.46 11.73
C CYS A 349 24.33 2.74 10.42
N LEU A 350 23.89 3.48 9.39
CA LEU A 350 23.62 2.93 8.05
C LEU A 350 24.91 2.38 7.41
N GLN A 351 25.98 3.17 7.38
CA GLN A 351 27.28 2.75 6.82
C GLN A 351 27.83 1.49 7.52
N LEU A 352 27.65 1.36 8.84
CA LEU A 352 28.01 0.15 9.57
C LEU A 352 27.16 -1.04 9.11
N SER A 353 25.83 -0.90 9.07
CA SER A 353 24.91 -1.96 8.63
C SER A 353 25.14 -2.39 7.18
N GLU A 354 25.44 -1.44 6.27
CA GLU A 354 25.83 -1.73 4.89
C GLU A 354 27.14 -2.53 4.81
N SER A 355 28.14 -2.17 5.63
CA SER A 355 29.42 -2.91 5.69
C SER A 355 29.23 -4.33 6.23
N GLU A 356 28.33 -4.52 7.21
CA GLU A 356 27.97 -5.84 7.73
C GLU A 356 27.17 -6.64 6.70
N ASN A 357 26.24 -6.02 5.97
CA ASN A 357 25.50 -6.64 4.88
C ASN A 357 26.46 -7.11 3.77
N MET A 358 27.45 -6.30 3.39
CA MET A 358 28.48 -6.68 2.43
C MET A 358 29.35 -7.83 2.93
N LYS A 359 29.73 -7.82 4.22
CA LYS A 359 30.47 -8.91 4.88
C LYS A 359 29.68 -10.21 4.96
N LEU A 360 28.36 -10.14 5.15
CA LEU A 360 27.46 -11.29 5.12
C LEU A 360 27.27 -11.83 3.70
N ARG A 361 27.16 -10.97 2.67
CA ARG A 361 27.15 -11.41 1.26
C ARG A 361 28.45 -12.12 0.90
N ALA A 362 29.61 -11.56 1.24
CA ALA A 362 30.91 -12.18 1.00
C ALA A 362 31.02 -13.57 1.65
N LYS A 363 30.53 -13.74 2.89
CA LYS A 363 30.43 -15.06 3.55
C LYS A 363 29.45 -16.00 2.85
N LEU A 364 28.31 -15.49 2.39
CA LEU A 364 27.28 -16.29 1.71
C LEU A 364 27.80 -16.81 0.36
N ASP A 365 28.55 -15.99 -0.38
CA ASP A 365 29.16 -16.37 -1.65
C ASP A 365 30.42 -17.25 -1.43
N GLU A 366 31.18 -17.06 -0.34
CA GLU A 366 32.23 -17.99 0.12
C GLU A 366 31.64 -19.38 0.45
N MET A 367 30.48 -19.42 1.11
CA MET A 367 29.78 -20.67 1.43
C MET A 367 29.20 -21.32 0.17
N LYS A 368 28.61 -20.57 -0.77
CA LYS A 368 28.25 -21.12 -2.09
C LYS A 368 29.45 -21.77 -2.77
N LEU A 369 30.57 -21.05 -2.89
CA LEU A 369 31.77 -21.58 -3.56
C LEU A 369 32.33 -22.87 -2.91
N LYS A 370 32.00 -23.13 -1.63
CA LYS A 370 32.36 -24.36 -0.89
C LYS A 370 31.32 -25.48 -0.96
N TYR A 371 30.09 -25.19 -1.37
CA TYR A 371 28.94 -26.11 -1.29
C TYR A 371 28.08 -26.17 -2.57
N GLU A 372 28.43 -25.44 -3.64
CA GLU A 372 27.92 -25.70 -4.98
C GLU A 372 28.48 -27.06 -5.45
N PRO A 373 27.65 -28.02 -5.87
CA PRO A 373 28.13 -29.10 -6.72
C PRO A 373 28.54 -28.51 -8.07
N GLU A 374 29.47 -29.16 -8.78
CA GLU A 374 29.78 -28.79 -10.15
C GLU A 374 28.53 -29.00 -11.04
N GLU A 375 27.78 -27.93 -11.32
CA GLU A 375 26.59 -27.99 -12.18
C GLU A 375 26.97 -28.58 -13.54
N THR A 376 26.41 -29.76 -13.84
CA THR A 376 26.61 -30.44 -15.12
C THR A 376 26.07 -29.59 -16.26
N VAL A 377 26.97 -28.89 -16.96
CA VAL A 377 26.64 -27.96 -18.05
C VAL A 377 25.82 -28.70 -19.13
N GLU A 378 24.54 -28.38 -19.21
CA GLU A 378 23.60 -29.04 -20.13
C GLU A 378 23.98 -28.77 -21.60
N VAL A 379 24.56 -29.77 -22.26
CA VAL A 379 24.80 -29.74 -23.72
C VAL A 379 23.48 -30.04 -24.46
N PRO A 380 22.97 -29.16 -25.33
CA PRO A 380 21.68 -29.37 -26.00
C PRO A 380 21.70 -30.55 -27.00
N VAL A 381 21.15 -31.70 -26.58
CA VAL A 381 21.12 -32.92 -27.41
C VAL A 381 20.08 -32.82 -28.53
N LEU A 382 20.54 -32.79 -29.79
CA LEU A 382 19.69 -32.86 -30.97
C LEU A 382 19.17 -34.30 -31.21
N LYS A 383 17.85 -34.43 -31.36
CA LYS A 383 17.12 -35.70 -31.57
C LYS A 383 17.59 -36.45 -32.83
N LYS A 384 17.77 -37.79 -32.75
CA LYS A 384 17.53 -38.69 -33.89
C LYS A 384 17.34 -40.17 -33.52
N ARG A 385 16.26 -40.75 -34.09
CA ARG A 385 15.93 -42.17 -34.37
C ARG A 385 15.97 -43.21 -33.24
N ARG A 386 14.82 -43.89 -33.08
CA ARG A 386 14.71 -45.27 -32.56
C ARG A 386 15.07 -46.25 -33.67
N GLU A 387 15.53 -47.44 -33.28
CA GLU A 387 15.26 -48.69 -33.99
C GLU A 387 14.64 -49.69 -32.99
N VAL A 388 13.67 -50.49 -33.44
CA VAL A 388 12.94 -51.49 -32.62
C VAL A 388 12.58 -52.66 -33.52
N LEU A 389 13.04 -53.86 -33.17
CA LEU A 389 12.68 -55.14 -33.80
C LEU A 389 12.61 -56.24 -32.70
N PRO A 390 11.86 -57.34 -32.90
CA PRO A 390 10.81 -57.69 -31.93
C PRO A 390 11.00 -59.02 -31.18
N MET A 391 10.10 -59.28 -30.23
CA MET A 391 9.97 -60.56 -29.51
C MET A 391 8.79 -61.40 -30.03
N ASP A 392 9.02 -62.71 -30.06
CA ASP A 392 8.17 -63.91 -29.86
C ASP A 392 8.81 -65.06 -30.68
N VAL A 393 8.77 -66.35 -30.34
CA VAL A 393 7.70 -67.22 -29.82
C VAL A 393 8.27 -68.28 -28.82
N THR A 394 7.38 -69.04 -28.17
CA THR A 394 7.59 -70.00 -27.06
C THR A 394 8.30 -71.34 -27.35
N THR A 395 9.11 -71.81 -26.36
CA THR A 395 9.30 -73.23 -25.90
C THR A 395 10.00 -74.29 -26.81
N PRO A 396 10.48 -75.45 -26.28
CA PRO A 396 11.24 -75.68 -25.03
C PRO A 396 12.36 -76.78 -25.11
N LYS A 397 13.09 -76.97 -23.99
CA LYS A 397 13.52 -78.27 -23.38
C LYS A 397 14.86 -78.97 -23.73
N ASP A 398 15.71 -79.05 -22.68
CA ASP A 398 16.68 -80.08 -22.21
C ASP A 398 17.95 -80.58 -22.97
N ALA A 399 18.97 -80.85 -22.12
CA ALA A 399 19.96 -81.96 -22.14
C ALA A 399 21.38 -81.79 -22.75
N CYS A 400 22.37 -81.62 -21.85
CA CYS A 400 23.68 -82.34 -21.73
C CYS A 400 24.69 -82.38 -22.93
N ALA A 401 26.03 -82.46 -22.77
CA ALA A 401 26.88 -82.87 -21.63
C ALA A 401 28.36 -82.37 -21.68
N SER A 402 29.01 -82.28 -20.51
CA SER A 402 30.39 -82.68 -20.15
C SER A 402 31.68 -82.29 -20.94
N ASN A 403 32.51 -81.46 -20.28
CA ASN A 403 33.93 -81.66 -19.86
C ASN A 403 35.12 -81.92 -20.84
N SER A 404 36.18 -81.08 -20.75
CA SER A 404 37.64 -81.42 -20.63
C SER A 404 38.54 -80.14 -20.64
N THR A 405 39.23 -79.68 -19.56
CA THR A 405 40.64 -79.96 -19.11
C THR A 405 41.77 -79.53 -20.08
N VAL A 406 42.98 -78.99 -19.74
CA VAL A 406 43.70 -78.61 -18.48
C VAL A 406 45.08 -77.89 -18.79
N ARG A 407 45.83 -77.41 -17.75
CA ARG A 407 47.29 -77.00 -17.66
C ARG A 407 47.77 -75.56 -18.06
N GLU A 408 48.92 -74.98 -17.61
CA GLU A 408 49.73 -74.96 -16.33
C GLU A 408 50.99 -74.01 -16.46
N GLU A 409 51.75 -73.77 -15.36
CA GLU A 409 53.13 -73.21 -15.22
C GLU A 409 53.40 -71.66 -15.26
N VAL A 410 54.59 -71.15 -14.83
CA VAL A 410 55.06 -70.84 -13.43
C VAL A 410 56.45 -70.09 -13.39
N CYS A 411 56.89 -69.50 -12.25
CA CYS A 411 58.22 -68.87 -11.91
C CYS A 411 58.54 -67.43 -12.42
N ARG A 412 59.42 -66.56 -11.82
CA ARG A 412 60.17 -66.53 -10.52
C ARG A 412 60.70 -65.10 -10.14
N LEU A 413 61.08 -64.91 -8.86
CA LEU A 413 61.90 -63.81 -8.23
C LEU A 413 63.43 -64.02 -8.45
N PRO A 414 64.45 -63.15 -8.07
CA PRO A 414 64.67 -62.46 -6.77
C PRO A 414 65.48 -61.09 -6.81
N PRO A 415 66.42 -60.68 -5.90
CA PRO A 415 66.13 -59.92 -4.66
C PRO A 415 67.12 -58.77 -4.23
N GLN A 416 66.81 -58.08 -3.10
CA GLN A 416 67.69 -57.34 -2.15
C GLN A 416 68.48 -56.10 -2.66
N LYS A 417 68.77 -55.05 -1.87
CA LYS A 417 68.62 -54.74 -0.41
C LYS A 417 68.24 -53.21 -0.28
N GLU A 418 68.33 -52.41 0.78
CA GLU A 418 69.03 -52.47 2.08
C GLU A 418 68.23 -51.81 3.25
N GLU A 419 68.78 -50.81 3.98
CA GLU A 419 68.32 -50.26 5.28
C GLU A 419 68.25 -48.70 5.23
N THR A 420 67.73 -47.91 6.20
CA THR A 420 67.38 -48.15 7.63
C THR A 420 66.24 -47.21 8.10
N GLN A 421 65.40 -47.67 9.06
CA GLN A 421 64.46 -46.90 9.92
C GLN A 421 63.32 -46.06 9.26
N SER A 422 62.08 -46.02 9.78
CA SER A 422 61.51 -46.56 11.03
C SER A 422 60.16 -47.25 10.84
N CYS A 423 60.04 -48.48 11.35
CA CYS A 423 58.79 -49.25 11.59
C CYS A 423 58.26 -49.00 13.03
N PRO A 424 57.10 -49.54 13.48
CA PRO A 424 56.13 -50.44 12.81
C PRO A 424 54.75 -49.78 12.50
N ASN A 425 53.92 -50.22 11.53
CA ASN A 425 53.43 -51.56 11.09
C ASN A 425 52.38 -52.14 12.10
N ILE A 426 51.36 -52.96 11.78
CA ILE A 426 50.76 -53.57 10.56
C ILE A 426 49.27 -53.93 10.94
N LEU A 427 48.24 -54.27 10.14
CA LEU A 427 47.90 -54.68 8.75
C LEU A 427 46.57 -53.88 8.40
N GLU A 428 45.80 -53.92 7.29
CA GLU A 428 45.53 -54.87 6.18
C GLU A 428 44.78 -56.17 6.65
N ASP A 429 43.97 -56.91 5.88
CA ASP A 429 43.66 -56.87 4.43
C ASP A 429 42.20 -57.35 4.10
N ASN A 430 41.90 -57.42 2.80
CA ASN A 430 40.68 -57.70 2.04
C ASN A 430 39.78 -58.94 2.34
N ASN A 431 38.46 -58.69 2.28
CA ASN A 431 37.40 -59.37 1.49
C ASN A 431 37.28 -60.91 1.29
N LEU A 432 36.15 -61.44 1.81
CA LEU A 432 35.15 -62.35 1.16
C LEU A 432 35.43 -63.86 0.87
N TRP A 433 34.31 -64.57 0.61
CA TRP A 433 34.10 -65.99 0.18
C TRP A 433 34.21 -67.10 1.25
N LEU A 434 33.58 -68.30 1.12
CA LEU A 434 32.21 -68.70 0.67
C LEU A 434 31.95 -70.20 0.96
N GLY A 435 30.78 -70.57 1.52
CA GLY A 435 30.20 -71.93 1.46
C GLY A 435 30.22 -72.77 2.76
N LYS A 436 29.57 -73.94 2.84
CA LYS A 436 28.74 -74.63 1.82
C LYS A 436 27.76 -75.69 2.42
N LEU A 437 26.47 -75.55 2.05
CA LEU A 437 25.43 -76.58 1.83
C LEU A 437 25.09 -77.66 2.89
N VAL A 438 23.81 -77.63 3.32
CA VAL A 438 22.94 -78.79 3.63
C VAL A 438 21.58 -78.53 2.94
N SER A 439 20.78 -79.55 2.59
CA SER A 439 19.45 -79.34 1.96
C SER A 439 18.49 -80.53 2.12
N THR A 440 17.39 -80.33 2.88
CA THR A 440 16.33 -81.32 3.18
C THR A 440 15.11 -80.61 3.83
N ASN A 441 13.85 -81.06 3.71
CA ASN A 441 13.14 -81.77 2.63
C ASN A 441 11.63 -81.82 2.93
N THR A 442 10.74 -81.78 1.92
CA THR A 442 9.26 -82.01 2.02
C THR A 442 8.47 -80.97 2.87
N THR A 443 7.18 -80.66 2.64
CA THR A 443 6.11 -81.26 1.80
C THR A 443 5.22 -80.20 1.11
N VAL A 444 4.58 -80.57 0.00
CA VAL A 444 3.65 -79.74 -0.80
C VAL A 444 2.18 -79.94 -0.39
N VAL A 445 1.39 -78.85 -0.32
CA VAL A 445 -0.05 -78.86 -0.69
C VAL A 445 -0.41 -77.56 -1.42
N ASN A 446 -0.97 -77.67 -2.62
CA ASN A 446 -1.71 -76.60 -3.31
C ASN A 446 -3.21 -76.93 -3.28
N LEU A 447 -4.08 -75.96 -2.97
CA LEU A 447 -5.48 -75.92 -3.46
C LEU A 447 -5.94 -74.47 -3.66
N SER A 448 -7.02 -74.31 -4.43
CA SER A 448 -7.38 -73.08 -5.18
C SER A 448 -8.73 -72.45 -4.73
N PRO A 449 -9.14 -71.27 -5.26
CA PRO A 449 -10.12 -70.39 -4.59
C PRO A 449 -11.56 -70.44 -5.16
N PRO A 450 -12.52 -69.88 -4.39
CA PRO A 450 -13.78 -69.32 -4.92
C PRO A 450 -14.10 -67.88 -4.40
N LYS A 451 -15.13 -67.14 -4.86
CA LYS A 451 -15.72 -66.87 -6.20
C LYS A 451 -16.85 -65.81 -6.05
N SER A 452 -17.15 -65.00 -7.10
CA SER A 452 -18.34 -64.09 -7.27
C SER A 452 -18.54 -62.93 -6.25
N LEU A 453 -18.84 -61.66 -6.59
CA LEU A 453 -19.80 -61.00 -7.54
C LEU A 453 -21.26 -60.88 -6.97
N PRO A 454 -22.17 -60.00 -7.47
CA PRO A 454 -22.22 -58.57 -7.10
C PRO A 454 -23.66 -57.98 -6.93
N MET A 455 -23.78 -56.67 -6.63
CA MET A 455 -24.86 -55.75 -7.09
C MET A 455 -24.26 -54.34 -7.20
N ASP A 456 -24.42 -53.48 -8.22
CA ASP A 456 -25.36 -53.32 -9.35
C ASP A 456 -26.67 -52.56 -9.04
N THR A 457 -26.71 -51.29 -9.48
CA THR A 457 -27.93 -50.51 -9.76
C THR A 457 -27.65 -49.48 -10.87
N GLN A 458 -27.80 -49.86 -12.14
CA GLN A 458 -27.77 -48.95 -13.29
C GLN A 458 -29.20 -48.66 -13.81
N LEU A 459 -29.57 -47.40 -14.11
CA LEU A 459 -30.71 -47.00 -14.98
C LEU A 459 -30.70 -45.45 -15.14
N LYS A 460 -31.00 -44.78 -16.26
CA LYS A 460 -31.14 -45.14 -17.70
C LYS A 460 -31.16 -43.84 -18.55
N LYS A 461 -30.45 -43.83 -19.70
CA LYS A 461 -30.86 -43.24 -21.02
C LYS A 461 -31.09 -41.72 -21.17
N GLU A 462 -31.11 -41.11 -22.37
CA GLU A 462 -30.48 -41.29 -23.72
C GLU A 462 -31.05 -40.17 -24.65
N LYS A 463 -30.48 -39.99 -25.86
CA LYS A 463 -31.01 -39.24 -27.05
C LYS A 463 -30.85 -37.71 -27.05
N LYS A 464 -30.78 -37.03 -28.23
CA LYS A 464 -30.26 -37.37 -29.58
C LYS A 464 -30.14 -36.07 -30.41
N CYS A 465 -29.19 -35.97 -31.33
CA CYS A 465 -28.94 -34.78 -32.16
C CYS A 465 -30.00 -34.51 -33.24
N VAL A 466 -30.15 -33.23 -33.63
CA VAL A 466 -30.59 -32.75 -34.96
C VAL A 466 -29.71 -31.56 -35.38
N LYS A 467 -29.44 -31.39 -36.68
CA LYS A 467 -28.76 -30.22 -37.28
C LYS A 467 -29.64 -29.62 -38.38
N LEU A 468 -29.59 -28.30 -38.57
CA LEU A 468 -29.88 -27.47 -39.77
C LEU A 468 -29.82 -25.99 -39.32
N GLY A 469 -29.24 -25.01 -40.02
CA GLY A 469 -28.44 -24.99 -41.26
C GLY A 469 -27.50 -23.76 -41.29
N VAL A 470 -26.81 -23.50 -42.39
CA VAL A 470 -25.74 -22.46 -42.55
C VAL A 470 -26.02 -21.63 -43.83
N PRO A 471 -25.95 -20.28 -43.77
CA PRO A 471 -24.79 -19.49 -44.29
C PRO A 471 -23.95 -18.87 -43.14
N ALA A 472 -22.63 -18.60 -43.21
CA ALA A 472 -21.74 -18.12 -44.29
C ALA A 472 -21.96 -16.62 -44.60
N ASP A 473 -20.99 -15.68 -44.46
CA ASP A 473 -19.53 -15.79 -44.25
C ASP A 473 -18.93 -14.59 -43.45
N THR A 474 -17.59 -14.59 -43.21
CA THR A 474 -16.70 -13.46 -42.81
C THR A 474 -16.89 -12.84 -41.42
N GLU A 475 -15.89 -12.65 -40.54
CA GLU A 475 -14.44 -12.97 -40.50
C GLU A 475 -14.14 -13.53 -39.07
N THR A 476 -13.47 -14.67 -38.85
CA THR A 476 -12.00 -14.88 -38.75
C THR A 476 -11.21 -13.76 -38.04
N LEU A 477 -10.33 -14.01 -37.04
CA LEU A 477 -9.88 -15.27 -36.44
C LEU A 477 -9.12 -14.99 -35.10
N SER A 478 -9.19 -15.94 -34.15
CA SER A 478 -8.15 -16.33 -33.17
C SER A 478 -7.44 -15.30 -32.25
N GLU A 479 -6.80 -15.69 -31.14
CA GLU A 479 -6.58 -17.05 -30.59
C GLU A 479 -6.69 -17.12 -29.06
N ARG A 480 -6.84 -18.34 -28.56
CA ARG A 480 -6.90 -18.72 -27.14
C ARG A 480 -5.62 -19.47 -26.75
N SER A 481 -4.86 -18.96 -25.79
CA SER A 481 -4.10 -19.81 -24.84
C SER A 481 -3.71 -19.02 -23.60
N GLY A 482 -3.38 -19.71 -22.51
CA GLY A 482 -2.89 -19.13 -21.26
C GLY A 482 -1.54 -19.71 -20.83
N ASN A 483 -1.29 -19.62 -19.53
CA ASN A 483 -0.16 -20.17 -18.76
C ASN A 483 1.13 -19.32 -18.75
N THR A 484 1.39 -18.78 -17.55
CA THR A 484 2.71 -18.56 -16.94
C THR A 484 3.52 -19.89 -16.87
N PRO A 485 4.86 -19.91 -16.62
CA PRO A 485 5.56 -19.01 -15.69
C PRO A 485 7.05 -18.65 -15.99
N ASN A 486 7.68 -18.00 -15.00
CA ASN A 486 9.12 -17.98 -14.65
C ASN A 486 10.14 -17.16 -15.46
N SER A 487 10.45 -15.99 -14.88
CA SER A 487 11.79 -15.50 -14.48
C SER A 487 12.90 -15.19 -15.51
N PRO A 488 13.74 -14.15 -15.27
CA PRO A 488 14.75 -13.68 -16.22
C PRO A 488 16.16 -14.26 -15.99
N ARG A 489 17.02 -14.18 -17.03
CA ARG A 489 18.48 -14.17 -16.90
C ARG A 489 19.05 -12.87 -17.51
N LEU A 490 20.06 -12.30 -16.85
CA LEU A 490 20.71 -11.03 -17.21
C LEU A 490 22.04 -11.28 -17.92
N VAL A 491 22.28 -10.59 -19.04
CA VAL A 491 23.62 -10.29 -19.60
C VAL A 491 23.57 -8.86 -20.16
N PRO A 492 24.60 -8.00 -19.95
CA PRO A 492 24.49 -6.56 -20.18
C PRO A 492 25.11 -6.13 -21.55
N PRO A 493 25.48 -4.86 -21.82
CA PRO A 493 24.64 -4.02 -22.67
C PRO A 493 25.32 -3.54 -23.97
N PHE A 494 24.55 -3.43 -25.05
CA PHE A 494 24.94 -2.70 -26.26
C PHE A 494 24.05 -1.45 -26.47
N PHE A 495 24.70 -0.29 -26.53
CA PHE A 495 24.18 0.98 -27.06
C PHE A 495 25.11 1.39 -28.23
N PRO A 496 24.64 2.14 -29.26
CA PRO A 496 23.80 3.32 -29.10
C PRO A 496 22.59 3.46 -30.05
N GLY A 497 21.53 4.13 -29.56
CA GLY A 497 20.39 4.60 -30.36
C GLY A 497 19.94 5.97 -29.87
N ASN A 498 20.15 7.01 -30.69
CA ASN A 498 20.06 8.41 -30.25
C ASN A 498 18.63 8.96 -30.27
N GLN A 499 18.09 9.38 -29.12
CA GLN A 499 16.96 10.32 -29.05
C GLN A 499 17.22 11.42 -28.02
N GLN A 500 16.75 12.63 -28.33
CA GLN A 500 17.25 13.88 -27.79
C GLN A 500 16.32 14.46 -26.71
N ALA A 501 16.46 13.98 -25.47
CA ALA A 501 15.75 14.55 -24.33
C ALA A 501 16.25 15.97 -24.00
N SER A 502 15.34 16.89 -23.71
CA SER A 502 15.66 18.25 -23.28
C SER A 502 16.28 18.25 -21.86
N PRO A 503 17.29 19.08 -21.58
CA PRO A 503 17.88 19.14 -20.25
C PRO A 503 16.87 19.69 -19.25
N SER A 504 16.58 18.90 -18.21
CA SER A 504 15.66 19.28 -17.14
C SER A 504 16.11 20.56 -16.42
N LEU A 505 15.17 21.28 -15.82
CA LEU A 505 15.47 22.49 -15.03
C LEU A 505 16.52 22.22 -13.96
N PHE A 506 16.49 21.04 -13.33
CA PHE A 506 17.47 20.59 -12.36
C PHE A 506 18.91 20.61 -12.92
N SER A 507 19.12 20.16 -14.17
CA SER A 507 20.45 20.23 -14.83
C SER A 507 20.91 21.68 -15.04
N ARG A 508 20.00 22.60 -15.38
CA ARG A 508 20.32 24.03 -15.52
C ARG A 508 20.64 24.67 -14.17
N CYS A 509 19.87 24.38 -13.12
CA CYS A 509 20.11 24.86 -11.76
C CYS A 509 21.44 24.34 -11.20
N MET A 510 21.75 23.05 -11.37
CA MET A 510 23.02 22.46 -10.91
C MET A 510 24.22 23.06 -11.64
N ASN A 511 24.15 23.24 -12.97
CA ASN A 511 25.22 23.92 -13.71
C ASN A 511 25.38 25.39 -13.25
N CYS A 512 24.28 26.11 -13.00
CA CYS A 512 24.34 27.48 -12.50
C CYS A 512 24.94 27.56 -11.08
N ALA A 513 24.57 26.63 -10.19
CA ALA A 513 25.14 26.52 -8.85
C ALA A 513 26.65 26.19 -8.90
N ILE A 514 27.08 25.28 -9.78
CA ILE A 514 28.50 24.97 -10.00
C ILE A 514 29.26 26.19 -10.53
N CYS A 515 28.71 26.94 -11.49
CA CYS A 515 29.30 28.19 -11.96
C CYS A 515 29.43 29.23 -10.84
N LEU A 516 28.40 29.42 -10.02
CA LEU A 516 28.46 30.31 -8.85
C LEU A 516 29.52 29.85 -7.84
N PHE A 517 29.64 28.54 -7.58
CA PHE A 517 30.65 27.98 -6.68
C PHE A 517 32.08 28.20 -7.20
N ILE A 518 32.30 28.04 -8.51
CA ILE A 518 33.57 28.34 -9.18
C ILE A 518 33.90 29.84 -9.12
N CYS A 519 32.91 30.72 -9.30
CA CYS A 519 33.09 32.16 -9.11
C CYS A 519 33.44 32.52 -7.65
N PHE A 520 32.75 31.95 -6.67
CA PHE A 520 33.06 32.15 -5.24
C PHE A 520 34.46 31.66 -4.87
N LEU A 521 34.86 30.47 -5.33
CA LEU A 521 36.23 29.96 -5.17
C LEU A 521 37.27 30.89 -5.83
N SER A 522 37.02 31.35 -7.04
CA SER A 522 37.92 32.28 -7.74
C SER A 522 38.09 33.59 -6.98
N ILE A 523 37.00 34.15 -6.44
CA ILE A 523 37.01 35.36 -5.62
C ILE A 523 37.77 35.09 -4.31
N ALA A 524 37.47 34.00 -3.60
CA ALA A 524 38.14 33.65 -2.34
C ALA A 524 39.66 33.48 -2.51
N CYS A 525 40.10 32.78 -3.56
CA CYS A 525 41.52 32.63 -3.89
C CYS A 525 42.19 33.97 -4.26
N SER A 526 41.46 34.96 -4.78
CA SER A 526 42.00 36.30 -5.05
C SER A 526 42.06 37.21 -3.82
N VAL A 527 41.35 36.89 -2.74
CA VAL A 527 41.29 37.69 -1.50
C VAL A 527 42.27 37.19 -0.42
N ILE A 528 42.75 35.95 -0.50
CA ILE A 528 43.67 35.35 0.49
C ILE A 528 44.99 34.93 -0.19
N PRO A 529 46.05 35.77 -0.19
CA PRO A 529 47.30 35.52 -0.93
C PRO A 529 48.15 34.32 -0.47
N GLN A 530 47.73 33.58 0.56
CA GLN A 530 48.50 32.48 1.17
C GLN A 530 48.01 31.08 0.78
N PHE A 531 46.90 30.95 0.04
CA PHE A 531 46.41 29.64 -0.43
C PHE A 531 47.15 29.15 -1.69
N HIS A 532 48.40 28.72 -1.51
CA HIS A 532 49.09 27.87 -2.49
C HIS A 532 48.48 26.46 -2.49
N LEU A 533 47.45 26.25 -3.31
CA LEU A 533 46.95 24.91 -3.62
C LEU A 533 47.92 24.15 -4.55
N PRO A 534 48.03 22.81 -4.43
CA PRO A 534 48.79 21.98 -5.37
C PRO A 534 48.24 22.10 -6.80
N ALA A 535 49.12 21.96 -7.79
CA ALA A 535 48.78 22.11 -9.20
C ALA A 535 47.86 20.98 -9.72
N PHE A 536 46.54 21.20 -9.67
CA PHE A 536 45.55 20.33 -10.29
C PHE A 536 45.62 20.40 -11.82
N ASN A 537 46.38 19.47 -12.41
CA ASN A 537 46.50 19.30 -13.86
C ASN A 537 45.19 18.78 -14.50
N PHE A 538 44.23 19.67 -14.73
CA PHE A 538 43.04 19.35 -15.54
C PHE A 538 43.43 19.11 -17.01
N SER A 539 43.41 17.84 -17.41
CA SER A 539 43.64 17.42 -18.80
C SER A 539 42.51 17.92 -19.71
N ARG A 540 42.80 18.94 -20.53
CA ARG A 540 41.86 19.56 -21.48
C ARG A 540 41.31 18.53 -22.49
N THR A 541 40.06 18.09 -22.29
CA THR A 541 39.29 17.29 -23.26
C THR A 541 37.98 17.95 -23.69
N LEU A 542 37.94 19.29 -23.70
CA LEU A 542 36.87 20.06 -24.36
C LEU A 542 36.85 19.78 -25.87
N ARG A 543 35.99 18.86 -26.31
CA ARG A 543 35.66 18.67 -27.74
C ARG A 543 35.08 19.97 -28.30
N LYS A 544 35.74 20.56 -29.30
CA LYS A 544 35.22 21.71 -30.05
C LYS A 544 34.04 21.29 -30.93
N THR A 545 32.81 21.47 -30.47
CA THR A 545 31.62 21.38 -31.32
C THR A 545 31.63 22.56 -32.30
N LYS A 546 31.77 22.30 -33.61
CA LYS A 546 31.72 23.36 -34.63
C LYS A 546 30.30 23.94 -34.73
N MET A 547 30.15 25.24 -34.50
CA MET A 547 28.96 25.99 -34.92
C MET A 547 28.91 26.04 -36.45
N ILE A 548 27.85 25.51 -37.05
CA ILE A 548 27.57 25.67 -38.48
C ILE A 548 26.70 26.91 -38.66
N VAL A 549 27.32 28.00 -39.12
CA VAL A 549 26.59 29.22 -39.48
C VAL A 549 25.87 29.00 -40.81
N ARG A 550 24.55 28.86 -40.78
CA ARG A 550 23.73 29.07 -41.98
C ARG A 550 23.60 30.56 -42.24
N LYS A 551 24.35 31.07 -43.22
CA LYS A 551 23.91 32.23 -44.00
C LYS A 551 22.52 31.92 -44.57
N LYS A 552 21.66 32.94 -44.62
CA LYS A 552 20.69 33.07 -45.71
C LYS A 552 20.49 34.55 -45.98
N ASP A 553 20.90 34.97 -47.16
CA ASP A 553 20.82 36.35 -47.61
C ASP A 553 19.42 36.62 -48.19
N SER A 554 18.69 37.59 -47.62
CA SER A 554 17.88 38.63 -48.32
C SER A 554 17.18 39.54 -47.32
#